data_AF-A0A2N0P489-F1
#
_entry.id   AF-A0A2N0P489-F1
#
_cell.length_a   1.000
_cell.length_b   1.000
_cell.length_c   1.000
_cell.angle_alpha   90.00
_cell.angle_beta   90.00
_cell.angle_gamma   90.00
#
_symmetry.space_group_name_H-M   'P 1'
#
loop_
_entity.id
_entity.type
_entity.pdbx_description
1 polymer ?
#
loop_
_entity_poly.entity_id
_entity_poly.type
_entity_poly.pdbx_seq_one_letter_code
_entity_poly.pdbx_strand_id
1 'polypeptide(L)' 'MSVNTKDSNHYIDWLEKSITDEHIKYYEYSDFKNIRPIGNSSYGKVNRIRKEIIKEVIEERILQENNEEKYNNFGKRN' A
#
# COMPACT_ATOMS: atom_id res chain seq x y z
N MET A 1 23.79 25.07 -16.52
CA MET A 1 22.36 24.84 -16.28
C MET A 1 21.98 25.66 -15.05
N SER A 2 21.13 26.68 -15.21
CA SER A 2 20.63 27.47 -14.08
C SER A 2 19.45 26.70 -13.47
N VAL A 3 19.55 26.31 -12.20
CA VAL A 3 18.43 25.70 -11.47
C VAL A 3 17.39 26.79 -11.26
N ASN A 4 16.26 26.69 -11.95
CA ASN A 4 15.15 27.61 -11.78
C ASN A 4 14.47 27.28 -10.44
N THR A 5 14.71 28.09 -9.43
CA THR A 5 14.27 27.84 -8.03
C THR A 5 12.75 27.78 -7.86
N LYS A 6 11.98 28.27 -8.85
CA LYS A 6 10.52 28.13 -8.89
C LYS A 6 10.05 26.69 -9.06
N ASP A 7 10.81 25.86 -9.78
CA ASP A 7 10.42 24.47 -10.04
C ASP A 7 10.63 23.60 -8.79
N SER A 8 11.63 23.93 -7.97
CA SER A 8 11.91 23.23 -6.71
C SER A 8 10.73 23.31 -5.73
N ASN A 9 10.08 24.47 -5.63
CA ASN A 9 8.95 24.66 -4.72
C ASN A 9 7.74 23.81 -5.17
N HIS A 10 7.49 23.73 -6.48
CA HIS A 10 6.40 22.92 -7.01
C HIS A 10 6.52 21.42 -6.67
N TYR A 11 7.73 20.85 -6.76
CA TYR A 11 7.94 19.44 -6.41
C TYR A 11 7.82 19.17 -4.91
N ILE A 12 8.23 20.14 -4.07
CA ILE A 12 8.08 20.06 -2.62
C ILE A 12 6.59 20.08 -2.26
N ASP A 13 5.83 21.05 -2.77
CA ASP A 13 4.39 21.16 -2.53
C ASP A 13 3.63 19.89 -2.97
N TRP A 14 3.99 19.33 -4.13
CA TRP A 14 3.43 18.09 -4.63
C TRP A 14 3.75 16.89 -3.71
N LEU A 15 4.98 16.80 -3.21
CA LEU A 15 5.40 15.73 -2.32
C LEU A 15 4.67 15.82 -0.97
N GLU A 16 4.62 17.02 -0.37
CA GLU A 16 3.92 17.26 0.88
C GLU A 16 2.44 16.90 0.76
N LYS A 17 1.76 17.37 -0.29
CA LYS A 17 0.37 17.03 -0.54
C LYS A 17 0.16 15.53 -0.73
N SER A 18 1.05 14.84 -1.44
CA SER A 18 0.93 13.39 -1.66
C SER A 18 1.12 12.57 -0.39
N ILE A 19 1.90 13.07 0.57
CA ILE A 19 2.04 12.47 1.90
C ILE A 19 0.78 12.74 2.73
N THR A 20 0.31 13.99 2.78
CA THR A 20 -0.90 14.38 3.52
C THR A 20 -2.16 13.68 3.01
N ASP A 21 -2.28 13.50 1.70
CA ASP A 21 -3.41 12.80 1.06
C ASP A 21 -3.25 11.25 1.10
N GLU A 22 -2.22 10.73 1.79
CA GLU A 22 -1.92 9.29 1.93
C GLU A 22 -1.70 8.53 0.61
N HIS A 23 -1.41 9.26 -0.48
CA HIS A 23 -1.03 8.66 -1.77
C HIS A 23 0.33 7.97 -1.71
N ILE A 24 1.19 8.38 -0.77
CA ILE A 24 2.49 7.76 -0.50
C ILE A 24 2.44 7.10 0.87
N LYS A 25 2.64 5.77 0.90
CA LYS A 25 2.70 5.00 2.14
C LYS A 25 4.14 4.65 2.48
N TYR A 26 4.52 4.94 3.72
CA TYR A 26 5.80 4.52 4.28
C TYR A 26 5.73 3.06 4.73
N TYR A 27 6.76 2.29 4.40
CA TYR A 27 6.95 0.92 4.87
C TYR A 27 8.40 0.75 5.28
N GLU A 28 8.63 0.14 6.43
CA GLU A 28 9.97 -0.26 6.82
C GLU A 28 10.41 -1.47 6.00
N TYR A 29 11.71 -1.62 5.80
CA TYR A 29 12.23 -2.80 5.11
C TYR A 29 11.85 -4.11 5.81
N SER A 30 11.75 -4.07 7.14
CA SER A 30 11.27 -5.14 8.04
C SER A 30 9.84 -5.59 7.76
N ASP A 31 8.99 -4.75 7.15
CA ASP A 31 7.59 -5.07 6.82
C ASP A 31 7.48 -6.11 5.69
N PHE A 32 8.57 -6.31 4.96
CA PHE A 32 8.61 -7.19 3.81
C PHE A 32 9.19 -8.55 4.19
N LYS A 33 8.47 -9.60 3.84
CA LYS A 33 8.91 -11.00 4.01
C LYS A 33 9.14 -11.67 2.68
N ASN A 34 9.81 -12.83 2.73
CA ASN A 34 10.05 -13.66 1.55
C ASN A 34 10.75 -12.89 0.42
N ILE A 35 11.77 -12.11 0.76
CA ILE A 35 12.57 -11.33 -0.18
C ILE A 35 13.34 -12.31 -1.06
N ARG A 36 13.06 -12.29 -2.37
CA ARG A 36 13.72 -13.15 -3.36
C ARG A 36 14.26 -12.32 -4.51
N PRO A 37 15.55 -12.42 -4.86
CA PRO A 37 16.09 -11.75 -6.03
C PRO A 37 15.44 -12.32 -7.29
N ILE A 38 14.99 -11.44 -8.18
CA ILE A 38 14.42 -11.81 -9.48
C ILE A 38 15.19 -11.18 -10.65
N GLY A 39 16.10 -10.25 -10.36
CA GLY A 39 16.94 -9.63 -11.37
C GLY A 39 18.06 -8.83 -10.75
N ASN A 40 19.15 -8.70 -11.49
CA ASN A 40 20.27 -7.84 -11.16
C ASN A 40 20.67 -7.07 -12.42
N SER A 41 20.81 -5.76 -12.30
CA SER A 41 21.19 -4.87 -13.40
C SER A 41 22.19 -3.81 -12.91
N SER A 42 22.73 -3.00 -13.83
CA SER A 42 23.56 -1.84 -13.49
C SER A 42 22.81 -0.79 -12.66
N TYR A 43 21.47 -0.75 -12.75
CA TYR A 43 20.62 0.17 -12.00
C TYR A 43 20.24 -0.36 -10.62
N GLY A 44 20.58 -1.61 -10.31
CA GLY A 44 20.34 -2.23 -9.00
C GLY A 44 19.74 -3.62 -9.07
N LYS A 45 19.46 -4.16 -7.86
CA LYS A 45 18.86 -5.47 -7.64
C LYS A 45 17.35 -5.35 -7.51
N VAL A 46 16.64 -6.17 -8.26
CA VAL A 46 15.18 -6.29 -8.17
C VAL A 46 14.86 -7.51 -7.33
N ASN A 47 14.11 -7.30 -6.25
CA ASN A 47 13.65 -8.38 -5.38
C ASN A 47 12.11 -8.43 -5.39
N ARG A 48 11.56 -9.63 -5.56
CA ARG A 48 10.16 -9.88 -5.23
C ARG A 48 10.04 -9.98 -3.72
N ILE A 49 9.03 -9.30 -3.16
CA ILE A 49 8.72 -9.32 -1.74
C ILE A 49 7.26 -9.73 -1.53
N ARG A 50 6.94 -10.26 -0.36
CA ARG A 50 5.58 -10.45 0.12
C ARG A 50 5.37 -9.52 1.30
N LYS A 51 4.41 -8.60 1.20
CA LYS A 51 3.93 -7.87 2.36
C LYS A 51 3.04 -8.80 3.18
N GLU A 52 3.33 -8.94 4.47
CA GLU A 52 2.40 -9.63 5.36
C GLU A 52 1.28 -8.64 5.67
N ILE A 53 0.09 -8.88 5.10
CA ILE A 53 -1.08 -8.07 5.46
C ILE A 53 -1.37 -8.39 6.93
N ILE A 54 -1.22 -7.37 7.78
CA ILE A 54 -1.44 -7.47 9.23
C ILE A 54 -2.87 -7.95 9.46
N LYS A 55 -3.04 -8.80 10.47
CA LYS A 55 -4.29 -9.44 10.88
C LYS A 55 -5.52 -8.53 10.85
N GLU A 56 -5.36 -7.24 11.11
CA GLU A 56 -6.43 -6.24 11.17
C GLU A 56 -7.24 -6.13 9.86
N VAL A 57 -6.60 -6.08 8.69
CA VAL A 57 -7.32 -6.06 7.40
C VAL A 57 -8.02 -7.40 7.14
N ILE A 58 -7.46 -8.50 7.65
CA ILE A 58 -8.07 -9.83 7.53
C ILE A 58 -9.30 -9.90 8.45
N GLU A 59 -9.22 -9.38 9.67
CA GLU A 59 -10.32 -9.31 10.63
C GLU A 59 -11.46 -8.42 10.10
N GLU A 60 -11.16 -7.25 9.53
CA GLU A 60 -12.16 -6.39 8.89
C GLU A 60 -12.89 -7.07 7.74
N ARG A 61 -12.14 -7.75 6.85
CA ARG A 61 -12.74 -8.50 5.74
C ARG A 61 -13.61 -9.66 6.23
N ILE A 62 -13.15 -10.42 7.22
CA ILE A 62 -13.92 -11.51 7.83
C ILE A 62 -15.20 -10.98 8.48
N LEU A 63 -15.15 -9.83 9.15
CA LEU A 63 -16.33 -9.20 9.76
C LEU A 63 -17.33 -8.71 8.71
N GLN A 64 -16.86 -8.18 7.58
CA GLN A 64 -17.73 -7.76 6.46
C GLN A 64 -18.44 -8.96 5.82
N GLU A 65 -17.71 -10.03 5.49
CA GLU A 65 -18.26 -11.26 4.90
C GLU A 65 -19.31 -11.93 5.80
N ASN A 66 -19.03 -12.03 7.11
CA ASN A 66 -19.99 -12.59 8.08
C ASN A 66 -21.26 -11.74 8.25
N ASN A 67 -21.15 -10.42 8.11
CA ASN A 67 -22.31 -9.54 8.17
C ASN A 67 -23.19 -9.70 6.91
N GLU A 68 -22.60 -9.83 5.71
CA GLU A 68 -23.33 -10.02 4.46
C GLU A 68 -24.09 -11.37 4.42
N GLU A 69 -23.49 -12.47 4.88
CA GLU A 69 -24.17 -13.77 4.99
C GLU A 69 -25.38 -13.71 5.94
N LYS A 70 -25.27 -12.98 7.05
CA LYS A 70 -26.36 -12.80 8.00
C LYS A 70 -27.57 -12.10 7.37
N TYR A 71 -27.35 -11.10 6.52
CA TYR A 71 -28.44 -10.41 5.81
C TYR A 71 -29.05 -11.27 4.70
N ASN A 72 -28.22 -11.99 3.93
CA ASN A 72 -28.69 -12.84 2.83
C ASN A 72 -29.51 -14.05 3.30
N ASN A 73 -29.24 -14.56 4.50
CA ASN A 73 -29.99 -15.67 5.10
C ASN A 73 -31.28 -15.23 5.83
N PHE A 74 -31.48 -13.93 6.08
CA PHE A 74 -32.71 -13.42 6.68
C PHE A 74 -33.87 -13.37 5.66
N GLY A 75 -33.56 -13.16 4.37
CA GLY A 75 -34.56 -13.07 3.29
C GLY A 75 -35.04 -14.41 2.71
N LYS A 76 -34.46 -15.54 3.12
CA LYS A 76 -34.79 -16.89 2.59
C LYS A 76 -35.65 -17.76 3.52
N ARG A 77 -36.15 -17.20 4.62
CA ARG A 77 -37.13 -17.85 5.50
C ARG A 77 -38.55 -17.48 5.04
N ASN A 78 -39.04 -18.13 4.00
CA ASN A 78 -40.46 -18.24 3.65
C ASN A 78 -40.70 -19.63 3.04
#